data_AF-M6C5D1-F1
#
_entry.id   AF-M6C5D1-F1
#
_cell.length_a   1.000
_cell.length_b   1.000
_cell.length_c   1.000
_cell.angle_alpha   90.00
_cell.angle_beta   90.00
_cell.angle_gamma   90.00
#
_symmetry.space_group_name_H-M   'P 1'
#
loop_
_entity.id
_entity.type
_entity.pdbx_description
1 polymer ?
#
loop_
_entity_poly.entity_id
_entity_poly.type
_entity_poly.pdbx_seq_one_letter_code
_entity_poly.pdbx_strand_id
1 'polypeptide(L)'
;MIRDENGFLAGYVYVDPSTGDIGGYIDQAKKLIEQKIKTPSGYTIEWSGQYENMIRVRERMKYVLPITLLAIFLLLYANTRSYTKTWIVLLAVPFSLVGAVGLLYILDYHVSVAVWVGK
;
A
#
# COMPACT_ATOMS: atom_id res chain seq x y z
N MET A 1 16.21 -30.57 8.96
CA MET A 1 15.43 -29.93 10.03
C MET A 1 14.05 -29.66 9.44
N ILE A 2 13.00 -30.31 9.95
CA ILE A 2 11.63 -30.07 9.48
C ILE A 2 11.23 -28.68 9.95
N ARG A 3 10.75 -27.85 9.02
CA ARG A 3 10.25 -26.51 9.34
C ARG A 3 8.73 -26.56 9.33
N ASP A 4 8.14 -26.00 10.36
CA ASP A 4 6.69 -25.96 10.59
C ASP A 4 6.27 -24.50 10.72
N GLU A 5 5.16 -24.14 10.08
CA GLU A 5 4.53 -22.84 10.21
C GLU A 5 3.04 -23.06 10.42
N ASN A 6 2.52 -22.59 11.56
CA ASN A 6 1.14 -22.77 11.99
C ASN A 6 0.64 -24.24 12.01
N GLY A 7 1.52 -25.21 12.29
CA GLY A 7 1.17 -26.63 12.35
C GLY A 7 1.16 -27.35 10.99
N PHE A 8 1.64 -26.68 9.93
CA PHE A 8 1.86 -27.27 8.62
C PHE A 8 3.34 -27.34 8.28
N LEU A 9 3.75 -28.43 7.61
CA LEU A 9 5.10 -28.58 7.09
C LEU A 9 5.35 -27.49 6.03
N ALA A 10 6.33 -26.63 6.29
CA ALA A 10 6.60 -25.44 5.49
C ALA A 10 7.92 -25.55 4.73
N GLY A 11 7.89 -25.19 3.45
CA GLY A 11 9.06 -24.99 2.61
C GLY A 11 9.24 -23.52 2.29
N TYR A 12 10.43 -22.97 2.50
CA TYR A 12 10.73 -21.57 2.21
C TYR A 12 11.49 -21.44 0.90
N VAL A 13 11.05 -20.50 0.06
CA VAL A 13 11.79 -20.04 -1.12
C VAL A 13 12.12 -18.58 -0.89
N TYR A 14 13.41 -18.27 -0.69
CA TYR A 14 13.87 -16.90 -0.52
C TYR A 14 14.10 -16.27 -1.89
N VAL A 15 13.54 -15.08 -2.10
CA VAL A 15 13.66 -14.32 -3.34
C VAL A 15 14.08 -12.90 -2.99
N ASP A 16 15.14 -12.43 -3.63
CA ASP A 16 15.63 -11.05 -3.50
C ASP A 16 15.45 -10.32 -4.83
N PRO A 17 14.38 -9.52 -4.99
CA PRO A 17 14.13 -8.80 -6.23
C PRO A 17 15.09 -7.61 -6.37
N SER A 18 15.69 -7.44 -7.56
CA SER A 18 16.53 -6.29 -7.90
C SER A 18 15.74 -4.99 -8.16
N THR A 19 14.44 -4.95 -7.82
CA THR A 19 13.54 -3.81 -8.03
C THR A 19 13.06 -3.22 -6.70
N GLY A 20 12.83 -1.91 -6.69
CA GLY A 20 12.22 -1.21 -5.56
C GLY A 20 10.70 -1.41 -5.45
N ASP A 21 10.04 -1.93 -6.50
CA ASP A 21 8.60 -2.20 -6.50
C ASP A 21 8.30 -3.65 -6.11
N ILE A 22 8.30 -3.90 -4.79
CA ILE A 22 7.99 -5.21 -4.21
C ILE A 22 6.54 -5.62 -4.51
N GLY A 23 5.60 -4.66 -4.53
CA GLY A 23 4.19 -4.94 -4.76
C GLY A 23 3.92 -5.42 -6.18
N GLY A 24 4.39 -4.65 -7.17
CA GLY A 24 4.27 -5.02 -8.57
C GLY A 24 4.98 -6.32 -8.92
N TYR A 25 6.17 -6.57 -8.33
CA TYR A 25 6.88 -7.84 -8.50
C TYR A 25 6.04 -9.04 -8.04
N ILE A 26 5.46 -8.98 -6.84
CA ILE A 26 4.68 -10.08 -6.28
C ILE A 26 3.36 -10.28 -7.03
N ASP A 27 2.70 -9.20 -7.46
CA ASP A 27 1.45 -9.30 -8.24
C ASP A 27 1.70 -10.01 -9.59
N GLN A 28 2.83 -9.72 -10.25
CA GLN A 28 3.24 -10.44 -11.46
C GLN A 28 3.61 -11.91 -11.17
N ALA A 29 4.37 -12.14 -10.10
CA ALA A 29 4.80 -13.49 -9.72
C ALA A 29 3.60 -14.38 -9.37
N LYS A 30 2.63 -13.88 -8.60
CA LYS A 30 1.36 -14.56 -8.30
C LYS A 30 0.65 -15.00 -9.56
N LYS A 31 0.45 -14.06 -10.50
CA LYS A 31 -0.22 -14.33 -11.77
C LYS A 31 0.50 -15.41 -12.60
N LEU A 32 1.83 -15.38 -12.63
CA LEU A 32 2.62 -16.39 -13.34
C LEU A 32 2.56 -17.76 -12.67
N ILE A 33 2.60 -17.80 -11.34
CA ILE A 33 2.50 -19.03 -10.56
C ILE A 33 1.13 -19.67 -10.77
N GLU A 34 0.05 -18.91 -10.68
CA GLU A 34 -1.31 -19.41 -10.92
C GLU A 34 -1.50 -19.97 -12.34
N GLN A 35 -0.81 -19.39 -13.32
CA GLN A 35 -0.88 -19.84 -14.72
C GLN A 35 -0.03 -21.08 -15.00
N LYS A 36 1.17 -21.17 -14.42
CA LYS A 36 2.16 -22.20 -14.76
C LYS A 36 2.21 -23.36 -13.78
N ILE A 37 1.73 -23.17 -12.55
CA ILE A 37 1.82 -24.15 -11.48
C ILE A 37 0.41 -24.51 -11.05
N LYS A 38 0.03 -25.78 -11.25
CA LYS A 38 -1.15 -26.36 -10.60
C LYS A 38 -0.75 -26.81 -9.22
N THR A 39 -1.14 -26.06 -8.20
CA THR A 39 -0.93 -26.42 -6.80
C THR A 39 -1.69 -27.72 -6.48
N PRO A 40 -1.02 -28.80 -6.05
CA PRO A 40 -1.69 -30.02 -5.63
C PRO A 40 -2.60 -29.75 -4.42
N SER A 41 -3.69 -30.50 -4.29
CA SER A 41 -4.59 -30.37 -3.14
C SER A 41 -3.84 -30.63 -1.83
N GLY A 42 -4.00 -29.73 -0.87
CA GLY A 42 -3.33 -29.78 0.43
C GLY A 42 -2.08 -28.90 0.54
N TYR A 43 -1.69 -28.19 -0.53
CA TYR A 43 -0.61 -27.21 -0.50
C TYR A 43 -1.14 -25.79 -0.71
N THR A 44 -0.65 -24.86 0.11
CA THR A 44 -0.92 -23.42 -0.01
C THR A 44 0.38 -22.68 -0.25
N ILE A 45 0.33 -21.65 -1.10
CA ILE A 45 1.45 -20.73 -1.33
C ILE A 45 1.12 -19.42 -0.64
N GLU A 46 1.96 -19.03 0.31
CA GLU A 46 1.84 -17.76 1.02
C GLU A 46 3.06 -16.87 0.76
N TRP A 47 2.81 -15.55 0.73
CA TRP A 47 3.85 -14.54 0.54
C TRP A 47 4.11 -13.82 1.85
N SER A 48 5.28 -14.05 2.43
CA SER A 48 5.70 -13.45 3.70
C SER A 48 6.81 -12.41 3.52
N GLY A 49 7.25 -11.79 4.62
CA GLY A 49 8.34 -10.81 4.65
C GLY A 49 7.86 -9.37 4.45
N GLN A 50 8.60 -8.58 3.66
CA GLN A 50 8.32 -7.15 3.46
C GLN A 50 6.94 -6.88 2.85
N TYR A 51 6.44 -7.82 2.03
CA TYR A 51 5.12 -7.73 1.41
C TYR A 51 3.98 -7.82 2.42
N GLU A 52 4.09 -8.69 3.43
CA GLU A 52 3.09 -8.81 4.49
C GLU A 52 2.98 -7.50 5.28
N ASN A 53 4.12 -6.88 5.60
CA ASN A 53 4.15 -5.56 6.23
C ASN A 53 3.50 -4.49 5.35
N MET A 54 3.77 -4.51 4.04
CA MET A 54 3.15 -3.59 3.08
C MET A 54 1.62 -3.75 3.06
N ILE A 55 1.10 -4.98 3.01
CA ILE A 55 -0.34 -5.26 3.07
C ILE A 55 -0.92 -4.77 4.39
N ARG A 56 -0.27 -5.08 5.52
CA ARG A 56 -0.73 -4.67 6.85
C ARG A 56 -0.84 -3.14 6.97
N VAL A 57 0.15 -2.41 6.45
CA VAL A 57 0.10 -0.94 6.40
C VAL A 57 -1.03 -0.46 5.49
N ARG A 58 -1.19 -1.07 4.31
CA ARG A 58 -2.28 -0.73 3.37
C ARG A 58 -3.66 -0.92 4.00
N GLU A 59 -3.91 -2.03 4.68
CA GLU A 59 -5.16 -2.29 5.38
C GLU A 59 -5.41 -1.26 6.49
N ARG A 60 -4.37 -0.91 7.26
CA ARG A 60 -4.50 0.13 8.28
C ARG A 60 -4.81 1.50 7.67
N MET A 61 -4.18 1.85 6.54
CA MET A 61 -4.41 3.13 5.85
C MET A 61 -5.85 3.28 5.35
N LYS A 62 -6.55 2.19 5.01
CA LYS A 62 -7.98 2.24 4.65
C LYS A 62 -8.84 2.85 5.75
N TYR A 63 -8.47 2.68 7.01
CA TYR A 63 -9.20 3.25 8.15
C TYR A 63 -8.60 4.58 8.60
N VAL A 64 -7.27 4.69 8.63
CA VAL A 64 -6.60 5.92 9.10
C VAL A 64 -6.93 7.10 8.19
N LEU A 65 -6.90 6.91 6.87
CA LEU A 65 -7.12 7.98 5.88
C LEU A 65 -8.51 8.65 6.01
N PRO A 66 -9.65 7.93 6.07
CA PRO A 66 -10.95 8.58 6.23
C PRO A 66 -11.11 9.24 7.61
N ILE A 67 -10.56 8.63 8.67
CA ILE A 67 -10.64 9.20 10.02
C ILE A 67 -9.88 10.53 10.10
N THR A 68 -8.70 10.62 9.51
CA THR A 68 -7.92 11.86 9.50
C THR A 68 -8.58 12.93 8.63
N LEU A 69 -9.12 12.57 7.46
CA LEU A 69 -9.87 13.52 6.62
C LEU A 69 -11.11 14.06 7.34
N LEU A 70 -11.83 13.22 8.07
CA LEU A 70 -12.97 13.65 8.89
C LEU A 70 -12.52 14.60 10.01
N ALA A 71 -11.42 14.28 10.70
CA ALA A 71 -10.86 15.15 11.73
C ALA A 71 -10.45 16.52 11.17
N ILE A 72 -9.77 16.55 10.02
CA ILE A 72 -9.39 17.79 9.33
C ILE A 72 -10.65 18.59 8.94
N PHE A 73 -11.66 17.93 8.38
CA PHE A 73 -12.93 18.58 8.05
C PHE A 73 -13.58 19.24 9.27
N LEU A 74 -13.67 18.53 10.39
CA LEU A 74 -14.25 19.06 11.63
C LEU A 74 -13.47 20.25 12.18
N LEU A 75 -12.14 20.20 12.15
CA LEU A 75 -11.27 21.30 12.58
C LEU A 75 -11.43 22.53 11.69
N LEU A 76 -11.44 22.34 10.36
CA LEU A 76 -11.65 23.44 9.41
C LEU A 76 -13.05 24.03 9.53
N TYR A 77 -14.07 23.20 9.73
CA TYR A 77 -15.43 23.67 9.94
C TYR A 77 -15.56 24.47 11.24
N ALA A 78 -14.99 23.98 12.35
CA ALA A 78 -15.01 24.70 13.61
C ALA A 78 -14.30 26.06 13.53
N ASN A 79 -13.21 26.14 12.77
CA ASN A 79 -12.46 27.38 12.56
C ASN A 79 -13.21 28.38 11.66
N THR A 80 -13.71 27.92 10.51
CA THR A 80 -14.32 28.82 9.50
C THR A 80 -15.81 29.08 9.73
N ARG A 81 -16.48 28.23 10.52
CA ARG A 81 -17.95 28.17 10.74
C ARG A 81 -18.76 28.22 9.45
N SER A 82 -18.16 27.82 8.33
CA SER A 82 -18.75 27.92 7.00
C SER A 82 -18.45 26.66 6.19
N TYR A 83 -19.51 25.98 5.77
CA TYR A 83 -19.40 24.80 4.92
C TYR A 83 -18.70 25.11 3.60
N THR A 84 -19.04 26.23 2.96
CA THR A 84 -18.44 26.64 1.68
C THR A 84 -16.92 26.81 1.78
N LYS A 85 -16.44 27.53 2.80
CA LYS A 85 -14.99 27.72 3.01
C LYS A 85 -14.28 26.40 3.32
N THR A 86 -14.89 25.55 4.14
CA THR A 86 -14.34 24.24 4.49
C THR A 86 -14.16 23.36 3.26
N TRP A 87 -15.18 23.29 2.39
CA TRP A 87 -15.13 22.49 1.16
C TRP A 87 -14.10 23.01 0.16
N ILE A 88 -13.96 24.34 0.00
CA ILE A 88 -12.94 24.93 -0.87
C ILE A 88 -11.53 24.46 -0.44
N VAL A 89 -11.24 24.50 0.85
CA VAL A 89 -9.93 24.05 1.38
C VAL A 89 -9.76 22.54 1.23
N LEU A 90 -10.80 21.76 1.53
CA LEU A 90 -10.74 20.31 1.42
C LEU A 90 -10.50 19.84 -0.03
N LEU A 91 -11.11 20.54 -1.01
CA LEU A 91 -10.91 20.27 -2.44
C LEU A 91 -9.54 20.72 -2.97
N ALA A 92 -8.86 21.65 -2.30
CA ALA A 92 -7.50 22.01 -2.63
C ALA A 92 -6.51 20.86 -2.38
N VAL A 93 -6.79 19.98 -1.42
CA VAL A 93 -5.94 18.82 -1.07
C VAL A 93 -5.79 17.82 -2.23
N PRO A 94 -6.86 17.24 -2.82
CA PRO A 94 -6.72 16.34 -3.96
C PRO A 94 -6.11 17.05 -5.19
N PHE A 95 -6.37 18.34 -5.38
CA PHE A 95 -5.74 19.12 -6.46
C PHE A 95 -4.22 19.22 -6.27
N SER A 96 -3.76 19.50 -5.05
CA SER A 96 -2.33 19.48 -4.70
C SER A 96 -1.68 18.13 -4.94
N LEU A 97 -2.43 17.04 -4.69
CA LEU A 97 -1.93 15.68 -4.86
C LEU A 97 -1.63 15.36 -6.34
N VAL A 98 -2.47 15.83 -7.25
CA VAL A 98 -2.24 15.68 -8.71
C VAL A 98 -0.92 16.35 -9.12
N GLY A 99 -0.66 17.56 -8.61
CA GLY A 99 0.60 18.27 -8.88
C GLY A 99 1.83 17.51 -8.34
N ALA A 100 1.73 16.98 -7.11
CA ALA A 100 2.80 16.20 -6.50
C ALA A 100 3.09 14.91 -7.27
N VAL A 101 2.06 14.14 -7.62
CA VAL A 101 2.20 12.90 -8.42
C VAL A 101 2.74 13.20 -9.82
N GLY A 102 2.27 14.27 -10.46
CA GLY A 102 2.78 14.72 -11.76
C GLY A 102 4.27 15.05 -11.72
N LEU A 103 4.72 15.72 -10.66
CA LEU A 103 6.14 16.02 -10.47
C LEU A 103 6.97 14.74 -10.28
N LEU A 104 6.52 13.83 -9.42
CA LEU A 104 7.20 12.55 -9.18
C LEU A 104 7.31 11.70 -10.45
N TYR A 105 6.26 11.71 -11.28
CA TYR A 105 6.25 11.03 -12.57
C TYR A 105 7.28 11.63 -13.53
N ILE A 106 7.38 12.96 -13.59
CA ILE A 106 8.37 13.64 -14.45
C ILE A 106 9.81 13.36 -13.99
N LEU A 107 10.03 13.24 -12.67
CA LEU A 107 11.35 12.96 -12.10
C LEU A 107 11.69 11.46 -12.03
N ASP A 108 10.83 10.58 -12.54
CA ASP A 108 11.00 9.12 -12.54
C ASP A 108 11.25 8.53 -11.13
N TYR A 109 10.58 9.08 -10.12
CA TYR A 109 10.66 8.56 -8.75
C TYR A 109 9.71 7.38 -8.53
N HIS A 110 10.23 6.33 -7.90
CA HIS A 110 9.40 5.23 -7.40
C HIS A 110 8.54 5.71 -6.23
N VAL A 111 7.23 5.48 -6.32
CA VAL A 111 6.28 5.83 -5.27
C VAL A 111 6.50 4.92 -4.06
N SER A 112 7.26 5.40 -3.08
CA SER A 112 7.57 4.68 -1.84
C SER A 112 6.92 5.35 -0.63
N VAL A 113 6.86 4.66 0.51
CA VAL A 113 6.31 5.21 1.77
C VAL A 113 7.02 6.53 2.17
N ALA A 114 8.31 6.69 1.85
CA ALA A 114 9.04 7.93 2.09
C ALA A 114 8.50 9.12 1.26
N VAL A 115 8.18 8.85 0.00
CA VAL A 115 7.57 9.83 -0.92
C VAL A 115 6.16 10.23 -0.47
N TRP A 116 5.39 9.29 0.09
CA TRP A 116 4.06 9.57 0.65
C TRP A 116 4.09 10.46 1.89
N VAL A 117 5.14 10.36 2.71
CA VAL A 117 5.31 11.18 3.93
C VAL A 117 5.91 12.55 3.60
N GLY A 118 6.44 12.76 2.39
CA GLY A 118 7.03 14.02 1.96
C GLY A 118 8.34 14.34 2.68
N LYS A 119 9.25 13.37 2.76
CA LYS A 119 10.62 13.56 3.25
C LYS A 119 11.65 13.31 2.17
#